data_AF-A0A932QQW4-F1
#
_entry.id   AF-A0A932QQW4-F1
#
_cell.length_a   1.000
_cell.length_b   1.000
_cell.length_c   1.000
_cell.angle_alpha   90.00
_cell.angle_beta   90.00
_cell.angle_gamma   90.00
#
_symmetry.space_group_name_H-M   'P 1'
#
loop_
_entity.id
_entity.type
_entity.pdbx_description
1 polymer ?
#
loop_
_entity_poly.entity_id
_entity_poly.type
_entity_poly.pdbx_seq_one_letter_code
_entity_poly.pdbx_strand_id
1 'polypeptide(L)'
;MRNFFYIFAKETRSYFNSPVAFVVITIFSVLIGYYFYNIFATFSTVSFQAQTDPNVAAQYGALNVTEFVIRPFFGIASVVMLIM
;
A
#
# COMPACT_ATOMS: atom_id res chain seq x y z
N MET A 1 26.55 2.82 24.86
CA MET A 1 25.58 3.10 23.78
C MET A 1 26.06 4.11 22.72
N ARG A 2 27.04 4.98 22.99
CA ARG A 2 27.51 6.00 22.03
C ARG A 2 28.10 5.42 20.73
N ASN A 3 28.83 4.30 20.81
CA ASN A 3 29.42 3.65 19.62
C ASN A 3 28.36 3.05 18.67
N PHE A 4 27.25 2.55 19.21
CA PHE A 4 26.15 2.02 18.40
C PHE A 4 25.52 3.14 17.54
N PHE A 5 25.28 4.30 18.14
CA PHE A 5 24.77 5.48 17.42
C PHE A 5 25.72 5.96 16.32
N TYR A 6 27.04 5.93 16.53
CA TYR A 6 28.01 6.31 15.51
C TYR A 6 28.00 5.38 14.29
N ILE A 7 27.88 4.07 14.52
CA ILE A 7 27.79 3.08 13.43
C ILE A 7 26.46 3.25 12.69
N PHE A 8 25.35 3.38 13.43
CA PHE A 8 24.02 3.59 12.85
C PHE A 8 23.95 4.86 11.97
N ALA A 9 24.52 5.97 12.43
CA ALA A 9 24.56 7.21 11.67
C ALA A 9 25.43 7.11 10.40
N LYS A 10 26.55 6.38 10.45
CA LYS A 10 27.43 6.15 9.30
C LYS A 10 26.75 5.30 8.23
N GLU A 11 26.15 4.19 8.63
CA GLU A 11 25.42 3.26 7.77
C GLU A 11 24.22 3.97 7.11
N THR A 12 23.37 4.63 7.92
CA THR A 12 22.20 5.36 7.43
C THR A 12 22.59 6.42 6.41
N ARG A 13 23.64 7.21 6.68
CA ARG A 13 24.12 8.22 5.74
C ARG A 13 24.68 7.60 4.45
N SER A 14 25.29 6.42 4.53
CA SER A 14 25.76 5.69 3.34
C SER A 14 24.60 5.17 2.48
N TYR A 15 23.54 4.63 3.09
CA TYR A 15 22.35 4.17 2.37
C TYR A 15 21.57 5.32 1.72
N PHE A 16 21.40 6.44 2.44
CA PHE A 16 20.72 7.63 1.91
C PHE A 16 21.61 8.51 1.02
N ASN A 17 22.92 8.29 0.94
CA ASN A 17 23.75 8.96 -0.07
C ASN A 17 23.60 8.35 -1.46
N SER A 18 23.04 7.13 -1.56
CA SER A 18 22.77 6.49 -2.84
C SER A 18 21.53 7.12 -3.48
N PRO A 19 21.64 7.78 -4.65
CA PRO A 19 20.48 8.32 -5.37
C PRO A 19 19.42 7.24 -5.66
N VAL A 20 19.85 5.98 -5.74
CA VAL A 20 18.98 4.81 -5.98
C VAL A 20 17.93 4.65 -4.89
N ALA A 21 18.27 4.89 -3.61
CA ALA A 21 17.32 4.72 -2.50
C ALA A 21 16.11 5.67 -2.64
N PHE A 22 16.35 6.92 -3.01
CA PHE A 22 15.27 7.90 -3.23
C PHE A 22 14.41 7.56 -4.43
N VAL A 23 15.02 7.06 -5.51
CA VAL A 23 14.31 6.62 -6.71
C VAL A 23 13.39 5.44 -6.38
N VAL A 24 13.89 4.42 -5.69
CA VAL A 24 13.11 3.25 -5.28
C VAL A 24 11.96 3.66 -4.36
N ILE A 25 12.21 4.49 -3.34
CA ILE A 25 11.17 4.96 -2.41
C ILE A 25 10.08 5.75 -3.15
N THR A 26 10.48 6.57 -4.12
CA THR A 26 9.55 7.39 -4.91
C THR A 26 8.68 6.52 -5.81
N ILE A 27 9.29 5.59 -6.56
CA ILE A 27 8.57 4.67 -7.44
C ILE A 27 7.62 3.79 -6.62
N PHE A 28 8.11 3.24 -5.51
CA PHE A 28 7.31 2.45 -4.58
C PHE A 28 6.09 3.24 -4.07
N SER A 29 6.31 4.46 -3.59
CA SER A 29 5.23 5.31 -3.04
C SER A 29 4.18 5.65 -4.09
N VAL A 30 4.59 5.96 -5.33
CA VAL A 30 3.68 6.26 -6.44
C VAL A 30 2.86 5.03 -6.81
N LEU A 31 3.47 3.86 -6.94
CA LEU A 31 2.78 2.61 -7.29
C LEU A 31 1.76 2.23 -6.23
N ILE A 32 2.18 2.16 -4.96
CA ILE A 32 1.29 1.81 -3.84
C ILE A 32 0.16 2.82 -3.69
N GLY A 33 0.45 4.11 -3.79
CA GLY A 33 -0.57 5.16 -3.75
C GLY A 33 -1.59 5.03 -4.88
N TYR A 34 -1.13 4.75 -6.11
CA TYR A 34 -2.02 4.54 -7.25
C TYR A 34 -2.93 3.31 -7.07
N TYR A 35 -2.37 2.17 -6.65
CA TYR A 35 -3.17 0.96 -6.43
C TYR A 35 -4.18 1.14 -5.28
N PHE A 36 -3.76 1.78 -4.18
CA PHE A 36 -4.66 2.09 -3.07
C PHE A 36 -5.84 2.94 -3.53
N TYR A 37 -5.57 4.01 -4.29
CA TYR A 37 -6.61 4.88 -4.82
C TYR A 37 -7.62 4.11 -5.68
N ASN A 38 -7.15 3.25 -6.59
CA ASN A 38 -8.02 2.48 -7.46
C ASN A 38 -8.94 1.54 -6.67
N ILE A 39 -8.39 0.76 -5.74
CA ILE A 39 -9.17 -0.18 -4.92
C ILE A 39 -10.21 0.57 -4.08
N PHE A 40 -9.80 1.70 -3.49
CA PHE A 40 -10.70 2.51 -2.68
C PHE A 40 -11.82 3.16 -3.51
N ALA A 41 -11.51 3.63 -4.73
CA ALA A 41 -12.50 4.16 -5.65
C ALA A 41 -13.52 3.09 -6.04
N THR A 42 -13.07 1.87 -6.39
CA THR A 42 -13.96 0.74 -6.67
C THR A 42 -14.83 0.41 -5.45
N PHE A 43 -14.24 0.34 -4.26
CA PHE A 43 -14.98 0.09 -3.02
C PHE A 43 -16.09 1.12 -2.80
N SER A 44 -15.80 2.41 -3.02
CA SER A 44 -16.78 3.48 -2.92
C SER A 44 -17.95 3.26 -3.89
N THR A 45 -17.66 2.99 -5.18
CA THR A 45 -18.69 2.73 -6.19
C THR A 45 -19.56 1.52 -5.85
N VAL A 46 -18.95 0.41 -5.44
CA VAL A 46 -19.68 -0.81 -5.07
C VAL A 46 -20.52 -0.57 -3.80
N SER A 47 -20.01 0.22 -2.85
CA SER A 47 -20.74 0.60 -1.64
C SER A 47 -22.01 1.42 -1.94
N PHE A 48 -21.97 2.28 -2.95
CA PHE A 48 -23.18 2.99 -3.41
C PHE A 48 -24.16 2.05 -4.13
N GLN A 49 -23.68 1.13 -4.95
CA GLN A 49 -24.53 0.18 -5.66
C GLN A 49 -25.24 -0.80 -4.71
N ALA A 50 -24.55 -1.28 -3.69
CA ALA A 50 -25.10 -2.20 -2.70
C ALA A 50 -26.17 -1.57 -1.80
N GLN A 51 -26.23 -0.24 -1.67
CA GLN A 51 -27.34 0.45 -1.02
C GLN A 51 -28.61 0.42 -1.87
N THR A 52 -28.47 0.30 -3.20
CA THR A 52 -29.56 0.36 -4.15
C THR A 52 -30.05 -1.04 -4.56
N ASP A 53 -29.15 -2.02 -4.65
CA ASP A 53 -29.46 -3.40 -4.99
C ASP A 53 -28.99 -4.38 -3.88
N PRO A 54 -29.93 -5.02 -3.16
CA PRO A 54 -29.62 -6.00 -2.12
C PRO A 54 -28.84 -7.21 -2.61
N ASN A 55 -28.95 -7.57 -3.90
CA ASN A 55 -28.22 -8.71 -4.47
C ASN A 55 -26.71 -8.44 -4.55
N VAL A 56 -26.33 -7.18 -4.79
CA VAL A 56 -24.94 -6.74 -4.81
C VAL A 56 -24.34 -6.81 -3.40
N ALA A 57 -25.11 -6.41 -2.38
CA ALA A 57 -24.69 -6.54 -0.98
C ALA A 57 -24.44 -8.00 -0.56
N ALA A 58 -25.25 -8.94 -1.06
CA ALA A 58 -25.10 -10.37 -0.81
C ALA A 58 -23.90 -10.99 -1.55
N GLN A 59 -23.63 -10.56 -2.79
CA GLN A 59 -22.52 -11.06 -3.60
C GLN A 59 -21.14 -10.64 -3.04
N TYR A 60 -21.04 -9.43 -2.50
CA TYR A 60 -19.79 -8.91 -1.92
C TYR A 60 -19.62 -9.20 -0.43
N GLY A 61 -20.47 -10.06 0.15
CA GLY A 61 -20.29 -10.61 1.50
C GLY A 61 -20.11 -9.52 2.56
N ALA A 62 -21.17 -8.77 2.84
CA ALA A 62 -21.18 -7.72 3.87
C ALA A 62 -20.01 -6.74 3.71
N LEU A 63 -20.06 -5.91 2.65
CA LEU A 63 -19.13 -4.83 2.33
C LEU A 63 -18.23 -4.37 3.50
N ASN A 64 -17.10 -5.04 3.63
CA ASN A 64 -16.14 -4.76 4.67
C ASN A 64 -14.89 -4.15 4.04
N VAL A 65 -14.53 -2.96 4.50
CA VAL A 65 -13.31 -2.26 4.08
C VAL A 65 -12.07 -3.16 4.27
N THR A 66 -12.05 -3.98 5.31
CA THR A 66 -10.92 -4.86 5.62
C THR A 66 -10.73 -5.92 4.54
N GLU A 67 -11.80 -6.60 4.15
CA GLU A 67 -11.68 -7.72 3.20
C GLU A 67 -11.55 -7.23 1.76
N PHE A 68 -12.23 -6.12 1.43
CA PHE A 68 -12.28 -5.59 0.06
C PHE A 68 -11.14 -4.61 -0.27
N VAL A 69 -10.61 -3.89 0.72
CA VAL A 69 -9.55 -2.89 0.51
C VAL A 69 -8.23 -3.33 1.13
N ILE A 70 -8.22 -3.63 2.42
CA ILE A 70 -6.97 -3.89 3.16
C ILE A 70 -6.29 -5.16 2.67
N ARG A 71 -7.01 -6.29 2.59
CA ARG A 71 -6.44 -7.58 2.15
C ARG A 71 -5.79 -7.51 0.77
N PRO A 72 -6.47 -7.05 -0.31
CA PRO A 72 -5.86 -6.98 -1.63
C PRO A 72 -4.74 -5.93 -1.70
N PHE A 73 -4.87 -4.83 -0.96
CA PHE A 73 -3.81 -3.81 -0.88
C PHE A 73 -2.50 -4.38 -0.34
N PHE A 74 -2.54 -5.14 0.77
CA PHE A 74 -1.34 -5.77 1.33
C PHE A 74 -0.75 -6.83 0.40
N GLY A 75 -1.58 -7.56 -0.36
CA GLY A 75 -1.11 -8.49 -1.38
C GLY A 75 -0.32 -7.79 -2.49
N ILE A 76 -0.88 -6.71 -3.04
CA ILE A 76 -0.21 -5.90 -4.07
C ILE A 76 1.05 -5.25 -3.50
N ALA A 77 0.99 -4.72 -2.27
CA ALA A 77 2.15 -4.12 -1.62
C ALA A 77 3.30 -5.11 -1.43
N SER A 78 2.99 -6.35 -1.04
CA SER A 78 3.99 -7.42 -0.92
C SER A 78 4.63 -7.76 -2.27
N VAL A 79 3.85 -7.83 -3.34
CA VAL A 79 4.37 -8.12 -4.69
C VAL A 79 5.24 -6.97 -5.20
N VAL A 80 4.80 -5.72 -5.01
CA VAL A 80 5.57 -4.54 -5.40
C VAL A 80 6.88 -4.46 -4.62
N MET A 81 6.87 -4.76 -3.31
CA MET A 81 8.08 -4.86 -2.48
C MET A 81 9.03 -5.98 -2.93
N LEU A 82 8.53 -7.06 -3.52
CA LEU A 82 9.37 -8.16 -4.00
C LEU A 82 10.07 -7.85 -5.34
N ILE A 83 9.47 -6.98 -6.15
CA ILE A 83 9.96 -6.67 -7.50
C ILE A 83 10.93 -5.47 -7.51
N MET A 84 10.80 -4.56 -6.54
CA MET A 84 11.65 -3.38 -6.35
C MET A 84 12.90 -3.71 -5.52
#